data_AF-A0A3P1W341-F1
#
_entry.id   AF-A0A3P1W341-F1
#
_cell.length_a   1.000
_cell.length_b   1.000
_cell.length_c   1.000
_cell.angle_alpha   90.00
_cell.angle_beta   90.00
_cell.angle_gamma   90.00
#
_symmetry.space_group_name_H-M   'P 1'
#
loop_
_entity.id
_entity.type
_entity.pdbx_description
1 polymer ?
#
loop_
_entity_poly.entity_id
_entity_poly.type
_entity_poly.pdbx_seq_one_letter_code
_entity_poly.pdbx_strand_id
1 'polypeptide(L)' 'MEDIIKKINEFSKIARERELTEEEAKEREKYRKEYLKKFKASIRGHLESIKVVRVDEAGNPIDEKGNKIPTEA' A
#
# COMPACT_ATOMS: atom_id res chain seq x y z
N MET A 1 -10.85 5.86 -4.99
CA MET A 1 -10.14 4.57 -5.22
C MET A 1 -11.11 3.44 -5.42
N GLU A 2 -12.26 3.52 -4.76
CA GLU A 2 -13.35 2.55 -4.84
C GLU A 2 -13.76 2.21 -6.27
N ASP A 3 -13.89 3.19 -7.18
CA ASP A 3 -14.36 2.93 -8.54
C ASP A 3 -13.40 2.04 -9.35
N ILE A 4 -12.09 2.26 -9.18
CA ILE A 4 -11.05 1.45 -9.84
C ILE A 4 -11.12 0.00 -9.33
N ILE A 5 -11.29 -0.16 -8.01
CA ILE A 5 -11.38 -1.48 -7.37
C ILE A 5 -12.68 -2.19 -7.79
N LYS A 6 -13.80 -1.48 -7.83
CA LYS A 6 -15.09 -1.99 -8.32
C LYS A 6 -14.95 -2.51 -9.75
N LYS A 7 -14.36 -1.71 -10.64
CA LYS A 7 -14.11 -2.12 -12.05
C LYS A 7 -13.22 -3.36 -12.15
N ILE A 8 -12.10 -3.41 -11.41
CA ILE A 8 -11.24 -4.60 -11.39
C ILE A 8 -12.00 -5.84 -10.90
N ASN A 9 -12.85 -5.68 -9.88
CA ASN A 9 -13.66 -6.77 -9.32
C ASN A 9 -14.74 -7.23 -10.30
N GLU A 10 -15.40 -6.32 -11.02
CA GLU A 10 -16.34 -6.65 -12.10
C GLU A 10 -15.69 -7.56 -13.14
N PHE A 11 -14.54 -7.16 -13.71
CA PHE A 11 -13.83 -8.02 -14.65
C PHE A 11 -13.32 -9.32 -14.05
N SER A 12 -13.01 -9.33 -12.75
CA SER A 12 -12.59 -10.56 -12.05
C SER A 12 -13.75 -11.54 -11.84
N LYS A 13 -14.98 -11.03 -11.67
CA LYS A 13 -16.19 -11.85 -11.66
C LYS A 13 -16.48 -12.43 -13.05
N ILE A 14 -16.47 -11.57 -14.08
CA ILE A 14 -16.67 -12.01 -15.47
C ILE A 14 -15.65 -13.10 -15.83
N ALA A 15 -14.37 -12.90 -15.51
CA ALA A 15 -13.30 -13.86 -15.79
C ALA A 15 -13.44 -15.23 -15.10
N ARG A 16 -14.28 -15.34 -14.05
CA ARG A 16 -14.61 -16.62 -13.39
C ARG A 16 -15.76 -17.34 -14.07
N GLU A 17 -16.67 -16.58 -14.68
CA GLU A 17 -17.84 -17.12 -15.37
C GLU A 17 -17.53 -17.47 -16.83
N ARG A 18 -16.71 -16.65 -17.50
CA ARG A 18 -16.27 -16.83 -18.89
C ARG A 18 -14.90 -16.20 -19.12
N GLU A 19 -14.29 -16.51 -20.25
CA GLU A 19 -13.11 -15.76 -20.69
C GLU A 19 -13.47 -14.29 -21.01
N LEU A 20 -12.52 -13.38 -20.73
CA LEU A 20 -12.65 -11.97 -21.07
C LEU A 20 -12.39 -11.78 -22.56
N THR A 21 -13.10 -10.86 -23.19
CA THR A 21 -12.75 -10.41 -24.53
C THR A 21 -11.45 -9.60 -24.48
N GLU A 22 -10.81 -9.41 -25.64
CA GLU A 22 -9.59 -8.61 -25.71
C GLU A 22 -9.80 -7.16 -25.22
N GLU A 23 -10.97 -6.58 -25.50
CA GLU A 23 -11.31 -5.23 -25.07
C GLU A 23 -11.45 -5.16 -23.54
N GLU A 24 -12.18 -6.10 -22.95
CA GLU A 24 -12.33 -6.19 -21.49
C GLU A 24 -10.99 -6.45 -20.79
N ALA A 25 -10.13 -7.27 -21.39
CA ALA A 25 -8.79 -7.52 -20.88
C ALA A 25 -7.93 -6.24 -20.88
N LYS A 26 -7.99 -5.45 -21.97
CA LYS A 26 -7.30 -4.14 -22.07
C LYS A 26 -7.84 -3.14 -21.06
N GLU A 27 -9.16 -3.06 -20.88
CA GLU A 27 -9.77 -2.19 -19.87
C GLU A 27 -9.38 -2.60 -18.45
N ARG A 28 -9.44 -3.91 -18.13
CA ARG A 28 -8.99 -4.44 -16.84
C ARG A 28 -7.52 -4.08 -16.58
N GLU A 29 -6.66 -4.20 -17.58
CA GLU A 29 -5.25 -3.85 -17.47
C GLU A 29 -5.04 -2.36 -17.18
N LYS A 30 -5.79 -1.48 -17.86
CA LYS A 30 -5.78 -0.03 -17.60
C LYS A 30 -6.10 0.28 -16.13
N TYR A 31 -7.18 -0.29 -15.60
CA TYR A 31 -7.56 -0.07 -14.20
C TYR A 31 -6.52 -0.66 -13.22
N ARG A 32 -5.96 -1.84 -13.52
CA ARG A 32 -4.90 -2.45 -12.69
C ARG A 32 -3.64 -1.58 -12.65
N LYS A 33 -3.22 -1.01 -13.78
CA LYS A 33 -2.08 -0.08 -13.83
C LYS A 33 -2.34 1.17 -12.98
N GLU A 34 -3.54 1.72 -13.06
CA GLU A 34 -3.91 2.88 -12.26
C GLU A 34 -3.94 2.56 -10.75
N TYR A 35 -4.50 1.42 -10.37
CA TYR A 35 -4.49 0.93 -8.99
C TYR A 35 -3.04 0.79 -8.47
N LEU A 36 -2.18 0.10 -9.22
CA LEU A 36 -0.78 -0.10 -8.83
C LEU A 36 -0.01 1.22 -8.69
N LYS A 37 -0.25 2.20 -9.56
CA LYS A 37 0.37 3.52 -9.45
C LYS A 37 0.01 4.20 -8.12
N LYS A 38 -1.28 4.18 -7.76
CA LYS A 38 -1.77 4.82 -6.53
C LYS A 38 -1.35 4.04 -5.28
N PHE A 39 -1.35 2.72 -5.34
CA PHE A 39 -0.86 1.84 -4.29
C PHE A 39 0.63 2.08 -3.99
N LYS A 40 1.48 2.14 -5.03
CA LYS A 40 2.91 2.46 -4.88
C LYS A 40 3.15 3.82 -4.24
N ALA A 41 2.37 4.84 -4.63
CA ALA A 41 2.47 6.16 -4.03
C ALA A 41 2.10 6.15 -2.53
N SER A 42 1.02 5.44 -2.17
CA SER A 42 0.62 5.27 -0.78
C SER A 42 1.69 4.53 0.04
N ILE A 43 2.23 3.41 -0.45
CA ILE A 43 3.32 2.70 0.23
C ILE A 43 4.54 3.60 0.43
N ARG A 44 4.91 4.38 -0.58
CA ARG A 44 6.04 5.31 -0.45
C ARG A 44 5.79 6.31 0.68
N GLY A 45 4.60 6.89 0.76
CA GLY A 45 4.24 7.79 1.87
C GLY A 45 4.31 7.11 3.24
N HIS A 46 3.87 5.85 3.34
CA HIS A 46 4.04 5.08 4.57
C HIS A 46 5.52 4.88 4.93
N LEU A 47 6.38 4.54 3.96
CA LEU A 47 7.81 4.38 4.19
C LEU A 47 8.47 5.69 4.64
N GLU A 48 8.08 6.82 4.04
CA GLU A 48 8.57 8.15 4.42
C GLU A 48 8.15 8.54 5.84
N SER A 49 7.01 8.03 6.34
CA SER A 49 6.56 8.26 7.73
C SER A 49 7.22 7.35 8.77
N ILE A 50 7.91 6.29 8.36
CA ILE A 50 8.58 5.39 9.31
C ILE A 50 9.77 6.13 9.94
N LYS A 51 9.72 6.29 11.26
CA LYS A 51 10.81 6.86 12.05
C LYS A 51 11.70 5.73 12.57
N VAL A 52 12.98 5.77 12.22
CA VAL A 52 14.00 4.90 12.82
C VAL A 52 14.39 5.50 14.17
N VAL A 53 14.23 4.72 15.24
CA VAL A 53 14.62 5.10 16.61
C VAL A 53 15.69 4.16 17.13
N ARG A 54 16.64 4.69 17.91
CA ARG A 54 17.58 3.87 18.68
C ARG A 54 16.88 3.38 19.93
N VAL A 55 17.14 2.14 20.33
CA VAL A 55 16.55 1.53 21.53
C VAL A 55 17.63 0.95 22.44
N ASP A 56 17.38 0.93 23.75
CA ASP A 56 18.19 0.21 24.73
C ASP A 56 17.92 -1.31 24.70
N GLU A 57 18.62 -2.09 25.52
CA GLU A 57 18.42 -3.56 25.63
C GLU A 57 17.00 -3.97 26.04
N ALA A 58 16.27 -3.06 26.70
CA ALA A 58 14.89 -3.26 27.11
C ALA A 58 13.87 -2.75 26.07
N GLY A 59 14.33 -2.25 24.92
CA GLY A 59 13.48 -1.76 23.82
C GLY A 59 12.95 -0.33 23.98
N ASN A 60 13.45 0.44 24.95
CA ASN A 60 13.01 1.83 25.15
C ASN A 60 13.75 2.77 24.20
N PRO A 61 13.08 3.76 23.58
CA PRO A 61 13.74 4.77 22.74
C PRO A 61 14.78 5.58 23.51
N ILE A 62 15.98 5.74 22.93
CA ILE A 62 17.10 6.48 23.52
C ILE A 62 17.63 7.58 22.57
N ASP A 63 18.15 8.65 23.16
CA ASP A 63 18.84 9.74 22.45
C ASP A 63 20.26 9.35 22.00
N GLU A 64 21.00 10.28 21.38
CA GLU A 64 22.38 10.03 20.94
C GLU A 64 23.37 9.73 22.08
N LYS A 65 23.02 10.12 23.31
CA LYS A 65 23.84 9.95 24.52
C LYS A 65 23.42 8.73 25.35
N GLY A 66 22.38 7.99 24.92
CA GLY A 66 21.86 6.82 25.61
C GLY A 66 20.81 7.11 26.68
N ASN A 67 20.32 8.35 26.80
CA ASN A 67 19.25 8.68 27.73
C ASN A 67 17.89 8.30 27.16
N LYS A 68 17.00 7.79 28.01
CA LYS A 68 15.63 7.44 27.61
C LYS A 68 14.86 8.69 27.19
N ILE A 69 14.22 8.61 26.03
CA ILE A 69 13.33 9.64 25.52
C ILE A 69 11.91 9.29 26.01
N PRO A 70 11.14 10.24 26.59
CA PRO A 70 9.74 10.01 26.88
C PRO A 70 9.00 9.74 25.56
N THR A 71 8.38 8.57 25.45
CA THR A 71 7.41 8.31 24.37
C THR A 71 6.15 9.08 24.71
N GLU A 72 5.81 10.10 23.92
CA GLU A 72 4.51 10.75 23.97
C GLU A 72 3.42 9.70 23.65
N ALA A 73 2.40 9.65 24.50
CA ALA A 73 1.27 8.73 24.42
C ALA A 73 0.25 9.15 23.36
#